data_AF-A0A965EF94-F1
#
_entry.id   AF-A0A965EF94-F1
#
_cell.length_a   1.000
_cell.length_b   1.000
_cell.length_c   1.000
_cell.angle_alpha   90.00
_cell.angle_beta   90.00
_cell.angle_gamma   90.00
#
_symmetry.space_group_name_H-M   'P 1'
#
loop_
_entity.id
_entity.type
_entity.pdbx_description
1 polymer ?
#
loop_
_entity_poly.entity_id
_entity_poly.type
_entity_poly.pdbx_seq_one_letter_code
_entity_poly.pdbx_strand_id
1 'polypeptide(L)'
;MATKLWDAADSLSPARHPLYAAHRSWPRCEDDATLSAWLAVNCIREWRGDTHFELLASHEISGVQAGLLHDAFLGYPGDWIPRSRGADDGQLAQAWASLDARGFVSDGRINDAGLVFREQIEDKTNELCELAWRHLGEELTLKFVELIEPVGHKFLARIDATAGENWMPAARDSRRK
;
A
#
# COMPACT_ATOMS: atom_id res chain seq x y z
N MET A 1 13.69 -19.98 -1.11
CA MET A 1 13.62 -18.50 -0.99
C MET A 1 13.31 -18.02 0.43
N ALA A 2 12.59 -18.80 1.26
CA ALA A 2 12.20 -18.41 2.63
C ALA A 2 13.32 -17.81 3.48
N THR A 3 14.46 -18.47 3.61
CA THR A 3 15.62 -17.95 4.38
C THR A 3 16.07 -16.58 3.87
N LYS A 4 16.16 -16.39 2.55
CA LYS A 4 16.57 -15.10 1.95
C LYS A 4 15.55 -13.99 2.17
N LEU A 5 14.26 -14.31 2.17
CA LEU A 5 13.21 -13.35 2.52
C LEU A 5 13.25 -12.98 4.00
N TRP A 6 13.58 -13.93 4.88
CA TRP A 6 13.81 -13.64 6.29
C TRP A 6 15.04 -12.77 6.51
N ASP A 7 16.16 -13.04 5.82
CA ASP A 7 17.35 -12.17 5.86
C ASP A 7 16.99 -10.73 5.44
N ALA A 8 16.20 -10.58 4.38
CA ALA A 8 15.68 -9.29 3.93
C ALA A 8 14.76 -8.62 4.97
N ALA A 9 13.82 -9.37 5.55
CA ALA A 9 12.94 -8.86 6.60
C ALA A 9 13.71 -8.46 7.86
N ASP A 10 14.76 -9.21 8.22
CA ASP A 10 15.62 -8.96 9.39
C ASP A 10 16.54 -7.75 9.21
N SER A 11 16.73 -7.28 7.98
CA SER A 11 17.51 -6.06 7.69
C SER A 11 16.79 -4.77 8.11
N LEU A 12 15.49 -4.84 8.39
CA LEU A 12 14.63 -3.69 8.70
C LEU A 12 14.64 -3.36 10.20
N SER A 13 14.51 -2.07 10.54
CA SER A 13 14.46 -1.64 11.94
C SER A 13 13.06 -1.80 12.52
N PRO A 14 12.90 -2.37 13.73
CA PRO A 14 11.60 -2.43 14.41
C PRO A 14 11.16 -1.09 15.02
N ALA A 15 12.04 -0.08 15.08
CA ALA A 15 11.74 1.18 15.71
C ALA A 15 10.57 1.88 14.99
N ARG A 16 9.49 2.16 15.74
CA ARG A 16 8.24 2.77 15.24
C ARG A 16 7.40 1.90 14.28
N HIS A 17 7.74 0.62 14.15
CA HIS A 17 7.03 -0.33 13.27
C HIS A 17 6.45 -1.48 14.11
N PRO A 18 5.41 -1.24 14.93
CA PRO A 18 4.92 -2.21 15.90
C PRO A 18 4.34 -3.47 15.26
N LEU A 19 3.68 -3.37 14.10
CA LEU A 19 3.12 -4.54 13.41
C LEU A 19 4.24 -5.42 12.85
N TYR A 20 5.23 -4.81 12.18
CA TYR A 20 6.44 -5.52 11.77
C TYR A 20 7.13 -6.21 12.96
N ALA A 21 7.33 -5.50 14.06
CA ALA A 21 7.99 -6.04 15.25
C ALA A 21 7.21 -7.23 15.84
N ALA A 22 5.88 -7.13 15.90
CA ALA A 22 5.00 -8.21 16.35
C ALA A 22 5.12 -9.44 15.43
N HIS A 23 4.95 -9.26 14.11
CA HIS A 23 5.05 -10.34 13.14
C HIS A 23 6.44 -11.01 13.15
N ARG A 24 7.51 -10.21 13.22
CA ARG A 24 8.89 -10.71 13.26
C ARG A 24 9.19 -11.50 14.54
N SER A 25 8.53 -11.17 15.66
CA SER A 25 8.76 -11.85 16.94
C SER A 25 8.16 -13.26 17.01
N TRP A 26 7.28 -13.62 16.08
CA TRP A 26 6.66 -14.94 16.06
C TRP A 26 7.67 -16.03 15.65
N PRO A 27 7.49 -17.26 16.17
CA PRO A 27 8.29 -18.40 15.73
C PRO A 27 8.23 -18.56 14.21
N ARG A 28 9.39 -18.83 13.60
CA ARG A 28 9.44 -19.13 12.17
C ARG A 28 8.87 -20.53 11.94
N CYS A 29 8.13 -20.68 10.85
CA CYS A 29 7.70 -22.00 10.39
C CYS A 29 8.92 -22.72 9.78
N GLU A 30 9.32 -23.84 10.39
CA GLU A 30 10.49 -24.64 9.98
C GLU A 30 10.09 -25.82 9.09
N ASP A 31 8.83 -26.26 9.17
CA ASP A 31 8.27 -27.43 8.49
C ASP A 31 7.60 -27.12 7.15
N ASP A 32 7.19 -25.86 6.91
CA ASP A 32 6.65 -25.41 5.62
C ASP A 32 7.38 -24.15 5.12
N ALA A 33 8.24 -24.35 4.11
CA ALA A 33 9.02 -23.26 3.50
C ALA A 33 8.14 -22.21 2.79
N THR A 34 6.96 -22.57 2.29
CA THR A 34 6.05 -21.64 1.62
C THR A 34 5.39 -20.73 2.65
N LEU A 35 4.87 -21.32 3.73
CA LEU A 35 4.32 -20.56 4.85
C LEU A 35 5.39 -19.65 5.48
N SER A 36 6.60 -20.17 5.66
CA SER A 36 7.73 -19.39 6.19
C SER A 36 8.07 -18.19 5.30
N ALA A 37 8.11 -18.37 3.98
CA ALA A 37 8.31 -17.27 3.02
C ALA A 37 7.18 -16.24 3.07
N TRP A 38 5.92 -16.69 3.17
CA TRP A 38 4.75 -15.83 3.31
C TRP A 38 4.83 -14.95 4.57
N LEU A 39 5.24 -15.53 5.70
CA LEU A 39 5.41 -14.78 6.95
C LEU A 39 6.51 -13.72 6.84
N ALA A 40 7.64 -14.03 6.19
CA ALA A 40 8.70 -13.07 5.94
C ALA A 40 8.23 -11.89 5.07
N VAL A 41 7.50 -12.16 3.99
CA VAL A 41 6.92 -11.12 3.12
C VAL A 41 5.90 -10.26 3.87
N ASN A 42 5.09 -10.84 4.77
CA ASN A 42 4.18 -10.07 5.61
C ASN A 42 4.93 -9.12 6.54
N CYS A 43 6.09 -9.50 7.10
CA CYS A 43 6.91 -8.58 7.87
C CYS A 43 7.31 -7.37 7.01
N ILE A 44 7.85 -7.60 5.80
CA ILE A 44 8.23 -6.52 4.88
C ILE A 44 7.02 -5.64 4.52
N ARG A 45 5.85 -6.24 4.31
CA ARG A 45 4.59 -5.55 4.02
C ARG A 45 4.15 -4.63 5.16
N GLU A 46 4.16 -5.11 6.41
CA GLU A 46 3.79 -4.29 7.56
C GLU A 46 4.77 -3.15 7.78
N TRP A 47 6.06 -3.42 7.60
CA TRP A 47 7.08 -2.39 7.72
C TRP A 47 6.86 -1.26 6.70
N ARG A 48 6.61 -1.60 5.42
CA ARG A 48 6.27 -0.60 4.39
C ARG A 48 4.99 0.16 4.74
N GLY A 49 3.98 -0.52 5.27
CA GLY A 49 2.70 0.08 5.66
C GLY A 49 2.85 1.15 6.73
N ASP A 50 3.54 0.82 7.82
CA ASP A 50 3.84 1.75 8.90
C ASP A 50 4.67 2.95 8.38
N THR A 51 5.72 2.71 7.57
CA THR A 51 6.50 3.81 6.94
C THR A 51 5.64 4.73 6.08
N HIS A 52 4.71 4.18 5.29
CA HIS A 52 3.81 4.99 4.47
C HIS A 52 2.87 5.84 5.33
N PHE A 53 2.31 5.28 6.40
CA PHE A 53 1.46 6.05 7.32
C PHE A 53 2.24 7.12 8.08
N GLU A 54 3.48 6.86 8.49
CA GLU A 54 4.34 7.89 9.08
C GLU A 54 4.58 9.05 8.12
N LEU A 55 4.85 8.75 6.84
CA LEU A 55 5.07 9.78 5.83
C LEU A 55 3.79 10.60 5.59
N LEU A 56 2.63 9.95 5.43
CA LEU A 56 1.34 10.66 5.31
C LEU A 56 1.09 11.58 6.52
N ALA A 57 1.32 11.07 7.73
CA ALA A 57 1.15 11.84 8.96
C ALA A 57 2.09 13.05 9.02
N SER A 58 3.34 12.91 8.55
CA SER A 58 4.31 14.02 8.50
C SER A 58 3.89 15.16 7.56
N HIS A 59 3.02 14.87 6.59
CA HIS A 59 2.42 15.82 5.67
C HIS A 59 0.97 16.21 6.02
N GLU A 60 0.51 15.82 7.22
CA GLU A 60 -0.85 16.05 7.72
C GLU A 60 -1.92 15.54 6.73
N ILE A 61 -1.66 14.39 6.10
CA ILE A 61 -2.60 13.71 5.20
C ILE A 61 -3.29 12.57 5.97
N SER A 62 -4.60 12.67 6.10
CA SER A 62 -5.45 11.61 6.64
C SER A 62 -5.60 10.44 5.66
N GLY A 63 -6.01 9.27 6.16
CA GLY A 63 -6.30 8.10 5.33
C GLY A 63 -7.42 8.35 4.30
N VAL A 64 -8.38 9.24 4.59
CA VAL A 64 -9.44 9.63 3.66
C VAL A 64 -8.87 10.47 2.51
N GLN A 65 -8.03 11.46 2.82
CA GLN A 65 -7.34 12.28 1.82
C GLN A 65 -6.41 11.44 0.94
N ALA A 66 -5.63 10.54 1.53
CA ALA A 66 -4.80 9.59 0.79
C ALA A 66 -5.66 8.72 -0.16
N GLY A 67 -6.84 8.29 0.30
CA GLY A 67 -7.81 7.58 -0.51
C GLY A 67 -8.29 8.39 -1.72
N LEU A 68 -8.69 9.65 -1.53
CA LEU A 68 -9.13 10.53 -2.62
C LEU A 68 -8.03 10.83 -3.64
N LEU A 69 -6.80 11.08 -3.15
CA LEU A 69 -5.63 11.26 -4.00
C LEU A 69 -5.34 10.01 -4.83
N HIS A 70 -5.48 8.82 -4.22
CA HIS A 70 -5.26 7.56 -4.92
C HIS A 70 -6.38 7.21 -5.91
N ASP A 71 -7.65 7.49 -5.58
CA ASP A 71 -8.78 7.39 -6.51
C ASP A 71 -8.52 8.24 -7.75
N ALA A 72 -8.10 9.48 -7.57
CA ALA A 72 -7.77 10.38 -8.67
C ALA A 72 -6.61 9.84 -9.53
N PHE A 73 -5.55 9.33 -8.90
CA PHE A 73 -4.42 8.72 -9.60
C PHE A 73 -4.82 7.51 -10.45
N LEU A 74 -5.71 6.65 -9.92
CA LEU A 74 -6.23 5.48 -10.62
C LEU A 74 -7.39 5.80 -11.58
N GLY A 75 -7.85 7.05 -11.64
CA GLY A 75 -9.00 7.43 -12.48
C GLY A 75 -10.33 6.84 -12.01
N TYR A 76 -10.47 6.55 -10.72
CA TYR A 76 -11.72 6.05 -10.15
C TYR A 76 -12.72 7.19 -9.95
N PRO A 77 -14.02 6.92 -10.17
CA PRO A 77 -15.05 7.91 -9.92
C PRO A 77 -15.30 8.05 -8.41
N GLY A 78 -15.43 9.30 -7.95
CA GLY A 78 -15.96 9.62 -6.62
C GLY A 78 -14.99 9.38 -5.48
N ASP A 79 -15.38 8.49 -4.57
CA ASP A 79 -14.82 8.29 -3.23
C ASP A 79 -14.72 6.79 -2.88
N TRP A 80 -14.48 5.95 -3.90
CA TRP A 80 -14.54 4.49 -3.78
C TRP A 80 -13.52 3.93 -2.79
N ILE A 81 -12.26 4.35 -2.92
CA ILE A 81 -11.19 3.92 -2.02
C ILE A 81 -11.45 4.34 -0.56
N PRO A 82 -11.70 5.61 -0.23
CA PRO A 82 -11.96 6.00 1.14
C PRO A 82 -13.24 5.34 1.71
N ARG A 83 -14.32 5.20 0.93
CA ARG A 83 -15.53 4.51 1.40
C ARG A 83 -15.30 3.04 1.69
N SER A 84 -14.49 2.35 0.88
CA SER A 84 -14.12 0.95 1.14
C SER A 84 -13.38 0.74 2.47
N ARG A 85 -12.85 1.83 3.04
CA ARG A 85 -12.15 1.88 4.33
C ARG A 85 -12.96 2.52 5.45
N GLY A 86 -14.27 2.71 5.22
CA GLY A 86 -15.22 3.18 6.23
C GLY A 86 -15.38 4.69 6.32
N ALA A 87 -14.90 5.47 5.34
CA ALA A 87 -15.13 6.90 5.33
C ALA A 87 -16.63 7.23 5.19
N ASP A 88 -17.15 8.06 6.09
CA ASP A 88 -18.50 8.63 5.99
C ASP A 88 -18.51 9.95 5.19
N ASP A 89 -19.71 10.48 4.93
CA ASP A 89 -19.90 11.70 4.13
C ASP A 89 -19.27 12.94 4.79
N GLY A 90 -19.28 13.01 6.13
CA GLY A 90 -18.69 14.12 6.87
C GLY A 90 -17.17 14.11 6.77
N GLN A 91 -16.56 12.94 6.91
CA GLN A 91 -15.12 12.73 6.73
C GLN A 91 -14.68 13.05 5.30
N LEU A 92 -15.48 12.66 4.30
CA LEU A 92 -15.22 13.00 2.90
C LEU A 92 -15.30 14.51 2.65
N ALA A 93 -16.33 15.18 3.15
CA ALA A 93 -16.46 16.63 3.01
C ALA A 93 -15.27 17.36 3.66
N GLN A 94 -14.84 16.93 4.85
CA GLN A 94 -13.67 17.48 5.52
C GLN A 94 -12.38 17.24 4.73
N ALA A 95 -12.19 16.03 4.19
CA ALA A 95 -11.01 15.68 3.41
C ALA A 95 -10.91 16.52 2.12
N TRP A 96 -12.02 16.67 1.39
CA TRP A 96 -12.10 17.52 0.20
C TRP A 96 -11.79 18.98 0.53
N ALA A 97 -12.41 19.55 1.57
CA ALA A 97 -12.16 20.93 1.97
C ALA A 97 -10.70 21.17 2.38
N SER A 98 -10.08 20.21 3.07
CA SER A 98 -8.66 20.31 3.45
C SER A 98 -7.72 20.19 2.25
N LEU A 99 -8.01 19.32 1.27
CA LEU A 99 -7.24 19.23 0.03
C LEU A 99 -7.40 20.49 -0.83
N ASP A 100 -8.61 21.06 -0.89
CA ASP A 100 -8.90 22.30 -1.60
C ASP A 100 -8.15 23.48 -1.00
N ALA A 101 -8.16 23.63 0.33
CA ALA A 101 -7.39 24.64 1.04
C ALA A 101 -5.86 24.54 0.79
N ARG A 102 -5.38 23.37 0.39
CA ARG A 102 -3.98 23.12 0.00
C ARG A 102 -3.71 23.35 -1.49
N GLY A 103 -4.71 23.74 -2.27
CA GLY A 103 -4.61 23.95 -3.71
C GLY A 103 -4.57 22.66 -4.54
N PHE A 104 -4.99 21.53 -3.97
CA PHE A 104 -5.00 20.23 -4.66
C PHE A 104 -6.31 19.90 -5.35
N VAL A 105 -7.28 20.81 -5.31
CA VAL A 105 -8.61 20.61 -5.90
C VAL A 105 -8.89 21.74 -6.89
N SER A 106 -9.52 21.40 -8.01
CA SER A 106 -10.06 22.35 -8.99
C SER A 106 -11.33 21.75 -9.60
N ASP A 107 -12.39 22.54 -9.69
CA ASP A 107 -13.71 22.10 -10.18
C ASP A 107 -14.23 20.82 -9.49
N GLY A 108 -13.98 20.69 -8.19
CA GLY A 108 -14.42 19.55 -7.37
C GLY A 108 -13.67 18.24 -7.67
N ARG A 109 -12.48 18.30 -8.30
CA ARG A 109 -11.64 17.15 -8.60
C ARG A 109 -10.21 17.40 -8.13
N ILE A 110 -9.48 16.33 -7.79
CA ILE A 110 -8.04 16.43 -7.57
C ILE A 110 -7.39 16.93 -8.87
N ASN A 111 -6.59 17.99 -8.76
CA ASN A 111 -5.88 18.60 -9.88
C ASN A 111 -4.47 18.04 -10.04
N ASP A 112 -3.73 18.54 -11.03
CA ASP A 112 -2.36 18.08 -11.31
C ASP A 112 -1.42 18.28 -10.12
N ALA A 113 -1.57 19.36 -9.34
CA ALA A 113 -0.75 19.59 -8.15
C ALA A 113 -0.99 18.51 -7.08
N GLY A 114 -2.26 18.10 -6.89
CA GLY A 114 -2.61 17.00 -6.00
C GLY A 114 -2.05 15.64 -6.48
N LEU A 115 -2.10 15.37 -7.79
CA LEU A 115 -1.51 14.16 -8.38
C LEU A 115 0.01 14.12 -8.21
N VAL A 116 0.69 15.23 -8.48
CA VAL A 116 2.15 15.38 -8.27
C VAL A 116 2.49 15.16 -6.79
N PHE A 117 1.73 15.76 -5.88
CA PHE A 117 1.93 15.57 -4.44
C PHE A 117 1.77 14.10 -4.03
N ARG A 118 0.74 13.40 -4.53
CA ARG A 118 0.56 11.96 -4.29
C ARG A 118 1.76 11.16 -4.77
N GLU A 119 2.26 11.45 -5.96
CA GLU A 119 3.40 10.75 -6.54
C GLU A 119 4.67 10.96 -5.72
N GLN A 120 4.92 12.19 -5.25
CA GLN A 120 6.03 12.49 -4.33
C GLN A 120 6.00 11.66 -3.04
N ILE A 121 4.82 11.47 -2.43
CA ILE A 121 4.67 10.64 -1.24
C ILE A 121 5.03 9.18 -1.54
N GLU A 122 4.66 8.69 -2.72
CA GLU A 122 4.82 7.27 -3.08
C GLU A 122 6.24 6.96 -3.52
N ASP A 123 6.88 7.87 -4.25
CA ASP A 123 8.31 7.83 -4.54
C ASP A 123 9.12 7.84 -3.25
N LYS A 124 8.78 8.73 -2.31
CA LYS A 124 9.49 8.78 -1.03
C LYS A 124 9.24 7.54 -0.20
N THR A 125 8.03 6.97 -0.23
CA THR A 125 7.73 5.68 0.40
C THR A 125 8.61 4.59 -0.19
N ASN A 126 8.74 4.52 -1.52
CA ASN A 126 9.57 3.53 -2.19
C ASN A 126 11.06 3.69 -1.84
N GLU A 127 11.58 4.91 -1.85
CA GLU A 127 12.96 5.21 -1.44
C GLU A 127 13.24 4.77 0.01
N LEU A 128 12.30 4.99 0.93
CA LEU A 128 12.46 4.56 2.33
C LEU A 128 12.33 3.04 2.50
N CYS A 129 11.56 2.37 1.64
CA CYS A 129 11.20 0.96 1.78
C CYS A 129 11.97 -0.01 0.89
N GLU A 130 12.89 0.46 0.05
CA GLU A 130 13.64 -0.40 -0.85
C GLU A 130 14.69 -1.27 -0.15
N LEU A 131 15.04 -0.98 1.12
CA LEU A 131 16.14 -1.64 1.84
C LEU A 131 16.04 -3.18 1.85
N ALA A 132 14.86 -3.73 2.17
CA ALA A 132 14.66 -5.17 2.19
C ALA A 132 14.90 -5.80 0.81
N TRP A 133 14.45 -5.13 -0.25
CA TRP A 133 14.60 -5.60 -1.63
C TRP A 133 16.05 -5.47 -2.12
N ARG A 134 16.75 -4.40 -1.74
CA ARG A 134 18.19 -4.27 -1.95
C ARG A 134 18.97 -5.39 -1.25
N HIS A 135 18.55 -5.77 -0.04
CA HIS A 135 19.18 -6.87 0.70
C HIS A 135 18.88 -8.24 0.07
N LEU A 136 17.66 -8.45 -0.42
CA LEU A 136 17.29 -9.65 -1.17
C LEU A 136 18.08 -9.77 -2.49
N GLY A 137 18.36 -8.64 -3.13
CA GLY A 137 19.06 -8.53 -4.39
C GLY A 137 18.10 -8.55 -5.59
N GLU A 138 18.51 -7.90 -6.68
CA GLU A 138 17.70 -7.71 -7.88
C GLU A 138 17.21 -9.04 -8.48
N GLU A 139 18.11 -10.01 -8.70
CA GLU A 139 17.77 -11.30 -9.31
C GLU A 139 16.67 -12.05 -8.54
N LEU A 140 16.79 -12.13 -7.21
CA LEU A 140 15.80 -12.81 -6.37
C LEU A 140 14.50 -12.00 -6.23
N THR A 141 14.60 -10.67 -6.25
CA THR A 141 13.43 -9.78 -6.26
C THR A 141 12.61 -9.97 -7.53
N LEU A 142 13.24 -9.99 -8.70
CA LEU A 142 12.56 -10.23 -9.99
C LEU A 142 11.92 -11.62 -10.03
N LYS A 143 12.62 -12.67 -9.58
CA LYS A 143 12.04 -14.02 -9.47
C LYS A 143 10.83 -14.08 -8.53
N PHE A 144 10.85 -13.31 -7.44
CA PHE A 144 9.70 -13.22 -6.54
C PHE A 144 8.51 -12.53 -7.22
N VAL A 145 8.75 -11.42 -7.93
CA VAL A 145 7.72 -10.71 -8.70
C VAL A 145 7.08 -11.62 -9.74
N GLU A 146 7.89 -12.30 -10.57
CA GLU A 146 7.44 -13.25 -11.59
C GLU A 146 6.57 -14.39 -11.01
N LEU A 147 6.89 -14.82 -9.78
CA LEU A 147 6.13 -15.86 -9.09
C LEU A 147 4.76 -15.37 -8.60
N ILE A 148 4.67 -14.12 -8.13
CA ILE A 148 3.49 -13.60 -7.42
C ILE A 148 2.53 -12.84 -8.32
N GLU A 149 3.01 -12.04 -9.28
CA GLU A 149 2.18 -11.24 -10.18
C GLU A 149 1.06 -12.04 -10.86
N PRO A 150 1.30 -13.27 -11.36
CA PRO A 150 0.25 -14.07 -12.01
C PRO A 150 -0.81 -14.61 -11.04
N VAL A 151 -0.70 -14.39 -9.73
CA VAL A 151 -1.66 -14.92 -8.74
C VAL A 151 -2.72 -13.86 -8.38
N GLY A 152 -2.38 -12.57 -8.43
CA GLY A 152 -3.28 -11.48 -7.98
C GLY A 152 -4.66 -11.50 -8.64
N HIS A 153 -4.71 -11.67 -9.96
CA HIS A 153 -5.98 -11.72 -10.70
C HIS A 153 -6.88 -12.89 -10.30
N LYS A 154 -6.31 -14.02 -9.84
CA LYS A 154 -7.10 -15.17 -9.36
C LYS A 154 -7.82 -14.85 -8.05
N PHE A 155 -7.16 -14.11 -7.16
CA PHE A 155 -7.80 -13.65 -5.92
C PHE A 155 -8.88 -12.59 -6.21
N LEU A 156 -8.63 -11.66 -7.13
CA LEU A 156 -9.63 -10.69 -7.57
C LEU A 156 -10.85 -11.36 -8.19
N ALA A 157 -10.65 -12.32 -9.11
CA ALA A 157 -11.76 -13.07 -9.70
C ALA A 157 -12.59 -13.82 -8.64
N ARG A 158 -11.94 -14.33 -7.58
CA ARG A 158 -12.65 -14.94 -6.46
C ARG A 158 -13.48 -13.92 -5.69
N ILE A 159 -12.92 -12.73 -5.42
CA ILE A 159 -13.63 -11.62 -4.76
C ILE A 159 -14.85 -11.21 -5.60
N ASP A 160 -14.69 -11.09 -6.91
CA ASP A 160 -15.79 -10.74 -7.82
C ASP A 160 -16.92 -11.75 -7.75
N ALA A 161 -16.58 -13.04 -7.76
CA ALA A 161 -17.56 -14.11 -7.66
C ALA A 161 -18.28 -14.17 -6.29
N THR A 162 -17.70 -13.65 -5.21
CA THR A 162 -18.26 -13.78 -3.85
C THR A 162 -18.84 -12.50 -3.26
N ALA A 163 -18.30 -11.34 -3.64
CA ALA A 163 -18.58 -10.05 -3.05
C ALA A 163 -18.89 -8.97 -4.11
N GLY A 164 -18.46 -9.18 -5.36
CA GLY A 164 -18.68 -8.28 -6.49
C GLY A 164 -17.49 -7.37 -6.79
N GLU A 165 -17.52 -6.76 -7.97
CA GLU A 165 -16.42 -5.97 -8.55
C GLU A 165 -16.10 -4.67 -7.79
N ASN A 166 -17.03 -4.21 -6.95
CA ASN A 166 -16.87 -3.00 -6.14
C ASN A 166 -16.05 -3.21 -4.85
N TRP A 167 -15.50 -4.41 -4.62
CA TRP A 167 -14.61 -4.69 -3.49
C TRP A 167 -13.13 -4.61 -3.84
N MET A 168 -12.30 -4.31 -2.83
CA MET A 168 -10.84 -4.17 -2.94
C MET A 168 -10.38 -3.18 -4.02
N PRO A 169 -10.87 -1.92 -4.03
CA PRO A 169 -10.51 -0.96 -5.07
C PRO A 169 -9.01 -0.75 -5.24
N ALA A 170 -8.25 -0.73 -4.16
CA ALA A 170 -6.79 -0.51 -4.20
C ALA A 170 -6.00 -1.64 -4.90
N ALA A 171 -6.64 -2.78 -5.18
CA ALA A 171 -6.03 -3.89 -5.92
C ALA A 171 -6.52 -3.94 -7.38
N ARG A 172 -7.36 -3.00 -7.83
CA ARG A 172 -7.90 -2.97 -9.18
C ARG A 172 -6.98 -2.20 -10.12
N ASP A 173 -7.09 -2.48 -11.41
CA ASP A 173 -6.30 -1.79 -12.42
C ASP A 173 -6.66 -0.30 -12.49
N SER A 174 -5.69 0.52 -12.90
CA SER A 174 -5.93 1.91 -13.21
C SER A 174 -6.94 2.06 -14.35
N ARG A 175 -7.88 2.98 -14.18
CA ARG A 175 -8.85 3.44 -15.20
C ARG A 175 -8.43 4.77 -15.82
N ARG A 176 -7.29 5.33 -15.41
CA ARG A 176 -6.71 6.53 -16.02
C ARG A 176 -6.26 6.17 -17.43
N LYS A 177 -6.77 6.92 -18.43
CA LYS A 177 -6.40 6.79 -19.84
C LYS A 177 -5.18 7.65 -20.16
#